data_AF-A0A0D0MWM0-F1
#
_entry.id   AF-A0A0D0MWM0-F1
#
_cell.length_a   1.000
_cell.length_b   1.000
_cell.length_c   1.000
_cell.angle_alpha   90.00
_cell.angle_beta   90.00
_cell.angle_gamma   90.00
#
_symmetry.space_group_name_H-M   'P 1'
#
loop_
_entity.id
_entity.type
_entity.pdbx_description
1 polymer ?
#
loop_
_entity_poly.entity_id
_entity_poly.type
_entity_poly.pdbx_seq_one_letter_code
_entity_poly.pdbx_strand_id
1 'polypeptide(L)'
;MSAPPNIASAVVTLHRCVAQAGLGADLIGLARLRVAQIHRCDARIDTHFLSLIGASVSMEKLASVAHWRESGTALAPSEQATLAWAEALAPRTAPPISDALHQQIAAVLGHEQLVGLSLAIALENALSRTRWP
;
A
#
# COMPACT_ATOMS: atom_id res chain seq x y z
N MET A 1 20.03 9.44 -8.97
CA MET A 1 20.57 8.48 -9.96
C MET A 1 19.45 7.57 -10.43
N SER A 2 19.31 7.32 -11.73
CA SER A 2 18.28 6.39 -12.24
C SER A 2 18.69 4.94 -11.93
N ALA A 3 17.72 4.08 -11.62
CA ALA A 3 17.99 2.66 -11.40
C ALA A 3 18.56 2.01 -12.69
N PRO A 4 19.44 1.00 -12.56
CA PRO A 4 19.86 0.19 -13.70
C PRO A 4 18.67 -0.36 -14.51
N PRO A 5 18.77 -0.46 -15.85
CA PRO A 5 17.62 -0.82 -16.72
C PRO A 5 16.95 -2.15 -16.37
N ASN A 6 17.73 -3.15 -15.96
CA ASN A 6 17.20 -4.45 -15.53
C ASN A 6 16.35 -4.34 -14.26
N ILE A 7 16.78 -3.50 -13.29
CA ILE A 7 16.03 -3.24 -12.06
C ILE A 7 14.74 -2.48 -12.38
N ALA A 8 14.81 -1.45 -13.23
CA ALA A 8 13.64 -0.70 -13.66
C ALA A 8 12.60 -1.61 -14.35
N SER A 9 13.04 -2.49 -15.25
CA SER A 9 12.18 -3.46 -15.94
C SER A 9 11.53 -4.48 -14.97
N ALA A 10 12.27 -4.94 -13.97
CA ALA A 10 11.75 -5.84 -12.94
C ALA A 10 10.65 -5.15 -12.11
N VAL A 11 10.87 -3.90 -11.68
CA VAL A 11 9.87 -3.11 -10.95
C VAL A 11 8.59 -2.93 -11.76
N VAL A 12 8.70 -2.60 -13.06
CA VAL A 12 7.55 -2.50 -13.96
C VAL A 12 6.80 -3.82 -14.06
N THR A 13 7.52 -4.94 -14.15
CA THR A 13 6.91 -6.27 -14.22
C THR A 13 6.15 -6.61 -12.94
N LEU A 14 6.72 -6.34 -11.77
CA LEU A 14 6.04 -6.53 -10.48
C LEU A 14 4.78 -5.67 -10.36
N HIS A 15 4.83 -4.41 -10.80
CA HIS A 15 3.63 -3.56 -10.84
C HIS A 15 2.52 -4.16 -11.71
N ARG A 16 2.86 -4.77 -12.85
CA ARG A 16 1.90 -5.43 -13.72
C ARG A 16 1.28 -6.66 -13.06
N CYS A 17 2.10 -7.50 -12.41
CA CYS A 17 1.60 -8.67 -11.68
C CYS A 17 0.64 -8.26 -10.55
N VAL A 18 0.99 -7.23 -9.78
CA VAL A 18 0.11 -6.69 -8.73
C VAL A 18 -1.22 -6.20 -9.31
N ALA A 19 -1.20 -5.50 -10.45
CA ALA A 19 -2.41 -5.01 -11.10
C ALA A 19 -3.32 -6.15 -11.62
N GLN A 20 -2.77 -7.35 -11.81
CA GLN A 20 -3.49 -8.53 -12.27
C GLN A 20 -4.05 -9.40 -11.13
N ALA A 21 -3.70 -9.10 -9.87
CA ALA A 21 -4.14 -9.86 -8.70
C ALA A 21 -5.61 -9.61 -8.28
N GLY A 22 -6.40 -8.97 -9.15
CA GLY A 22 -7.83 -8.71 -8.93
C GLY A 22 -8.15 -7.68 -7.84
N LEU A 23 -7.16 -6.99 -7.28
CA LEU A 23 -7.33 -5.94 -6.26
C LEU A 23 -7.58 -4.58 -6.93
N GLY A 24 -8.52 -3.79 -6.38
CA GLY A 24 -8.80 -2.44 -6.85
C GLY A 24 -7.56 -1.54 -6.83
N ALA A 25 -7.41 -0.71 -7.88
CA ALA A 25 -6.27 0.21 -8.00
C ALA A 25 -6.24 1.26 -6.87
N ASP A 26 -7.41 1.63 -6.35
CA ASP A 26 -7.60 2.47 -5.18
C ASP A 26 -7.02 1.81 -3.92
N LEU A 27 -7.33 0.54 -3.65
CA LEU A 27 -6.80 -0.20 -2.51
C LEU A 27 -5.27 -0.32 -2.58
N ILE A 28 -4.74 -0.64 -3.77
CA ILE A 28 -3.29 -0.67 -3.99
C ILE A 28 -2.67 0.71 -3.70
N GLY A 29 -3.29 1.78 -4.17
CA GLY A 29 -2.81 3.14 -3.96
C GLY A 29 -2.86 3.56 -2.49
N LEU A 30 -3.95 3.23 -1.77
CA LEU A 30 -4.09 3.51 -0.34
C LEU A 30 -3.01 2.81 0.49
N ALA A 31 -2.73 1.53 0.20
CA ALA A 31 -1.65 0.79 0.84
C ALA A 31 -0.29 1.45 0.61
N ARG A 32 0.01 1.80 -0.64
CA ARG A 32 1.27 2.44 -1.00
C ARG A 32 1.43 3.82 -0.37
N LEU A 33 0.37 4.63 -0.34
CA LEU A 33 0.35 5.91 0.34
C LEU A 33 0.64 5.74 1.84
N ARG A 34 -0.01 4.77 2.50
CA ARG A 34 0.22 4.53 3.93
C ARG A 34 1.65 4.06 4.22
N VAL A 35 2.19 3.15 3.41
CA VAL A 35 3.59 2.71 3.54
C VAL A 35 4.55 3.88 3.36
N ALA A 36 4.33 4.74 2.36
CA ALA A 36 5.15 5.92 2.12
C ALA A 36 5.11 6.91 3.29
N GLN A 37 3.95 7.10 3.93
CA GLN A 37 3.81 7.90 5.15
C GLN A 37 4.60 7.32 6.33
N ILE A 38 4.55 5.99 6.52
CA ILE A 38 5.29 5.30 7.58
C ILE A 38 6.80 5.48 7.40
N HIS A 39 7.30 5.38 6.17
CA HIS A 39 8.71 5.60 5.84
C HIS A 39 9.10 7.07 5.70
N ARG A 40 8.16 8.01 5.77
CA ARG A 40 8.37 9.46 5.60
C ARG A 40 9.08 9.80 4.29
N CYS A 41 8.63 9.20 3.18
CA CYS A 41 9.20 9.41 1.86
C CYS A 41 8.33 10.38 1.05
N ASP A 42 8.59 11.69 1.18
CA ASP A 42 7.76 12.77 0.60
C ASP A 42 7.48 12.59 -0.89
N ALA A 43 8.51 12.28 -1.69
CA ALA A 43 8.35 12.06 -3.12
C ALA A 43 7.37 10.91 -3.45
N ARG A 44 7.29 9.87 -2.60
CA ARG A 44 6.34 8.76 -2.78
C ARG A 44 4.96 9.12 -2.25
N ILE A 45 4.89 9.87 -1.14
CA ILE A 45 3.64 10.42 -0.64
C ILE A 45 2.96 11.24 -1.73
N ASP A 46 3.67 12.20 -2.32
CA ASP A 46 3.15 13.06 -3.40
C ASP A 46 2.71 12.23 -4.61
N THR A 47 3.54 11.27 -5.04
CA THR A 47 3.23 10.40 -6.18
C THR A 47 1.92 9.65 -5.97
N HIS A 48 1.75 8.98 -4.83
CA HIS A 48 0.56 8.16 -4.58
C HIS A 48 -0.67 9.01 -4.29
N PHE A 49 -0.50 10.13 -3.59
CA PHE A 49 -1.59 11.07 -3.31
C PHE A 49 -2.16 11.66 -4.61
N LEU A 50 -1.30 12.17 -5.50
CA LEU A 50 -1.71 12.69 -6.80
C LEU A 50 -2.33 11.60 -7.70
N SER A 51 -1.78 10.38 -7.66
CA SER A 51 -2.36 9.26 -8.39
C SER A 51 -3.77 8.91 -7.92
N LEU A 52 -4.04 8.96 -6.61
CA LEU A 52 -5.35 8.67 -6.04
C LEU A 52 -6.36 9.80 -6.33
N ILE A 53 -5.92 11.05 -6.32
CA ILE A 53 -6.73 12.19 -6.80
C ILE A 53 -7.12 11.97 -8.27
N GLY A 54 -6.16 11.60 -9.13
CA GLY A 54 -6.43 11.29 -10.53
C GLY A 54 -7.38 10.11 -10.74
N ALA A 55 -7.48 9.21 -9.74
CA ALA A 55 -8.44 8.11 -9.71
C ALA A 55 -9.77 8.47 -9.02
N SER A 56 -10.03 9.76 -8.77
CA SER A 56 -11.27 10.28 -8.16
C SER A 56 -11.53 9.79 -6.73
N VAL A 57 -10.49 9.43 -5.99
CA VAL A 57 -10.61 9.15 -4.55
C VAL A 57 -10.86 10.46 -3.79
N SER A 58 -11.84 10.48 -2.90
CA SER A 58 -12.25 11.72 -2.22
C SER A 58 -11.17 12.28 -1.30
N MET A 59 -11.09 13.60 -1.20
CA MET A 59 -10.15 14.29 -0.30
C MET A 59 -10.36 13.92 1.17
N GLU A 60 -11.61 13.72 1.59
CA GLU A 60 -11.95 13.23 2.93
C GLU A 60 -11.29 11.88 3.23
N LYS A 61 -11.35 10.94 2.27
CA LYS A 61 -10.71 9.64 2.40
C LYS A 61 -9.19 9.76 2.42
N LEU A 62 -8.61 10.58 1.55
CA LEU A 62 -7.16 10.78 1.50
C LEU A 62 -6.60 11.43 2.78
N ALA A 63 -7.30 12.43 3.33
CA ALA A 63 -6.95 13.05 4.60
C ALA A 63 -7.01 12.07 5.79
N SER A 64 -7.90 11.08 5.69
CA SER A 64 -8.11 10.04 6.70
C SER A 64 -6.98 8.99 6.75
N VAL A 65 -6.27 8.73 5.64
CA VAL A 65 -5.28 7.63 5.53
C VAL A 65 -4.23 7.65 6.64
N ALA A 66 -3.74 8.83 7.03
CA ALA A 66 -2.71 8.96 8.05
C ALA A 66 -3.19 8.55 9.46
N HIS A 67 -4.50 8.71 9.73
CA HIS A 67 -5.15 8.53 11.02
C HIS A 67 -6.34 7.55 10.93
N TRP A 68 -6.26 6.58 10.01
CA TRP A 68 -7.40 5.80 9.54
C TRP A 68 -8.18 5.05 10.64
N ARG A 69 -7.53 4.71 11.76
CA ARG A 69 -8.19 4.09 12.92
C ARG A 69 -9.18 5.01 13.62
N GLU A 70 -8.98 6.32 13.50
CA GLU A 70 -9.80 7.36 14.11
C GLU A 70 -10.86 7.89 13.12
N SER A 71 -10.76 7.52 11.84
CA SER A 71 -11.61 8.05 10.76
C SER A 71 -13.02 7.45 10.69
N GLY A 72 -13.40 6.61 11.65
CA GLY A 72 -14.75 6.05 11.78
C GLY A 72 -15.23 5.38 10.48
N THR A 73 -16.37 5.84 9.96
CA THR A 73 -17.05 5.28 8.78
C THR A 73 -16.59 5.86 7.44
N ALA A 74 -15.57 6.74 7.41
CA ALA A 74 -15.08 7.35 6.18
C ALA A 74 -14.37 6.36 5.23
N LEU A 75 -13.97 5.20 5.76
CA LEU A 75 -13.28 4.12 5.04
C LEU A 75 -14.12 2.85 5.07
N ALA A 76 -14.24 2.19 3.92
CA ALA A 76 -14.90 0.90 3.80
C ALA A 76 -14.08 -0.21 4.51
N PRO A 77 -14.70 -1.34 4.88
CA PRO A 77 -14.00 -2.45 5.53
C PRO A 77 -12.77 -2.97 4.75
N SER A 78 -12.86 -3.02 3.41
CA SER A 78 -11.73 -3.41 2.55
C SER A 78 -10.56 -2.42 2.60
N GLU A 79 -10.85 -1.13 2.75
CA GLU A 79 -9.86 -0.06 2.87
C GLU A 79 -9.18 -0.10 4.24
N GLN A 80 -9.96 -0.27 5.30
CA GLN A 80 -9.42 -0.46 6.65
C GLN A 80 -8.55 -1.72 6.73
N ALA A 81 -9.01 -2.84 6.15
CA ALA A 81 -8.23 -4.07 6.06
C ALA A 81 -6.91 -3.87 5.31
N THR A 82 -6.96 -3.14 4.19
CA THR A 82 -5.79 -2.79 3.39
C THR A 82 -4.77 -1.95 4.18
N LEU A 83 -5.24 -0.94 4.90
CA LEU A 83 -4.40 -0.06 5.72
C LEU A 83 -3.81 -0.79 6.95
N ALA A 84 -4.60 -1.66 7.58
CA ALA A 84 -4.13 -2.52 8.66
C ALA A 84 -3.01 -3.46 8.19
N TRP A 85 -3.16 -4.07 7.01
CA TRP A 85 -2.15 -4.94 6.42
C TRP A 85 -0.88 -4.17 6.02
N ALA A 86 -1.04 -2.97 5.45
CA ALA A 86 0.07 -2.07 5.15
C ALA A 86 0.90 -1.75 6.40
N GLU A 87 0.25 -1.44 7.52
CA GLU A 87 0.94 -1.16 8.78
C GLU A 87 1.59 -2.38 9.44
N ALA A 88 1.04 -3.58 9.23
CA ALA A 88 1.67 -4.81 9.71
C ALA A 88 2.98 -5.12 8.94
N LEU A 89 3.02 -4.80 7.64
CA LEU A 89 4.14 -5.14 6.75
C LEU A 89 5.15 -4.01 6.51
N ALA A 90 4.82 -2.76 6.84
CA ALA A 90 5.72 -1.62 6.60
C ALA A 90 6.90 -1.47 7.59
N PRO A 91 6.74 -1.70 8.91
CA PRO A 91 7.78 -1.41 9.89
C PRO A 91 9.05 -2.21 9.67
N ARG A 92 10.21 -1.61 9.97
CA ARG A 92 11.52 -2.30 9.89
C ARG A 92 11.66 -3.41 10.93
N THR A 93 11.04 -3.20 12.08
CA THR A 93 10.98 -4.13 13.21
C THR A 93 9.52 -4.31 13.58
N ALA A 94 8.87 -5.27 12.94
CA ALA A 94 7.52 -5.68 13.28
C ALA A 94 7.57 -6.96 14.13
N PRO A 95 6.67 -7.13 15.10
CA PRO A 95 6.42 -8.46 15.67
C PRO A 95 5.94 -9.41 14.56
N PRO A 96 6.03 -10.73 14.77
CA PRO A 96 5.40 -11.70 13.87
C PRO A 96 3.94 -11.34 13.64
N ILE A 97 3.52 -11.41 12.38
CA ILE A 97 2.11 -11.22 12.01
C ILE A 97 1.32 -12.38 12.61
N SER A 98 0.29 -12.07 13.38
CA SER A 98 -0.56 -13.12 13.95
C SER A 98 -1.41 -13.78 12.88
N ASP A 99 -1.64 -15.09 13.02
CA ASP A 99 -2.55 -15.83 12.15
C ASP A 99 -3.96 -15.22 12.16
N ALA A 100 -4.40 -14.70 13.30
CA ALA A 100 -5.68 -14.02 13.44
C ALA A 100 -5.79 -12.78 12.53
N LEU A 101 -4.74 -11.94 12.47
CA LEU A 101 -4.73 -10.79 11.58
C LEU A 101 -4.75 -11.25 10.11
N HIS A 102 -3.89 -12.21 9.76
CA HIS A 102 -3.87 -12.74 8.40
C HIS A 102 -5.24 -13.29 7.97
N GLN A 103 -5.89 -14.11 8.81
CA GLN A 103 -7.22 -14.66 8.55
C GLN A 103 -8.28 -13.57 8.44
N GLN A 104 -8.25 -12.56 9.30
CA GLN A 104 -9.18 -11.43 9.24
C GLN A 104 -9.07 -10.67 7.91
N ILE A 105 -7.85 -10.34 7.47
CA ILE A 105 -7.65 -9.63 6.19
C ILE A 105 -8.01 -10.54 5.01
N ALA A 106 -7.62 -11.82 5.06
CA ALA A 106 -7.96 -12.79 4.02
C ALA A 106 -9.47 -13.01 3.88
N ALA A 107 -10.24 -12.91 4.97
CA ALA A 107 -11.70 -13.00 4.91
C ALA A 107 -12.35 -11.81 4.19
N VAL A 108 -11.71 -10.63 4.22
CA VAL A 108 -12.23 -9.41 3.58
C VAL A 108 -11.81 -9.32 2.11
N LEU A 109 -10.57 -9.66 1.79
CA LEU A 109 -10.00 -9.49 0.43
C LEU A 109 -9.97 -10.81 -0.37
N GLY A 110 -9.98 -11.95 0.31
CA GLY A 110 -9.66 -13.22 -0.34
C GLY A 110 -8.15 -13.40 -0.55
N HIS A 111 -7.77 -14.65 -0.86
CA HIS A 111 -6.37 -15.05 -0.87
C HIS A 111 -5.54 -14.38 -1.98
N GLU A 112 -6.02 -14.40 -3.22
CA GLU A 112 -5.28 -13.87 -4.38
C GLU A 112 -5.01 -12.35 -4.25
N GLN A 113 -6.04 -11.60 -3.85
CA GLN A 113 -5.93 -10.17 -3.58
C GLN A 113 -4.95 -9.87 -2.44
N LEU A 114 -4.94 -10.67 -1.37
CA LEU A 114 -4.01 -10.50 -0.26
C LEU A 114 -2.55 -10.76 -0.69
N VAL A 115 -2.30 -11.74 -1.56
CA VAL A 115 -0.97 -11.97 -2.14
C VAL A 115 -0.53 -10.75 -2.96
N GLY A 116 -1.41 -10.26 -3.84
CA GLY A 116 -1.16 -9.06 -4.64
C GLY A 116 -0.86 -7.82 -3.79
N LEU A 117 -1.66 -7.60 -2.73
CA LEU A 117 -1.47 -6.52 -1.77
C LEU A 117 -0.12 -6.62 -1.05
N SER A 118 0.23 -7.82 -0.58
CA SER A 118 1.50 -8.08 0.12
C SER A 118 2.69 -7.77 -0.77
N LEU A 119 2.65 -8.16 -2.04
CA LEU A 119 3.68 -7.83 -3.01
C LEU A 119 3.76 -6.32 -3.30
N ALA A 120 2.61 -5.64 -3.38
CA ALA A 120 2.56 -4.19 -3.56
C ALA A 120 3.24 -3.45 -2.40
N ILE A 121 2.97 -3.88 -1.16
CA ILE A 121 3.57 -3.32 0.06
C ILE A 121 5.07 -3.63 0.12
N ALA A 122 5.48 -4.86 -0.20
CA ALA A 122 6.89 -5.23 -0.22
C ALA A 122 7.69 -4.37 -1.22
N LEU A 123 7.13 -4.15 -2.41
CA LEU A 123 7.74 -3.28 -3.42
C LEU A 123 7.81 -1.83 -2.95
N GLU A 124 6.75 -1.31 -2.31
CA GLU A 124 6.75 0.05 -1.75
C GLU A 124 7.81 0.22 -0.66
N ASN A 125 7.91 -0.74 0.26
CA ASN A 125 8.95 -0.77 1.29
C ASN A 125 10.36 -0.68 0.69
N ALA A 126 10.61 -1.36 -0.42
CA ALA A 126 11.90 -1.27 -1.11
C ALA A 126 12.09 0.11 -1.76
N LEU A 127 11.09 0.60 -2.50
CA LEU A 127 11.18 1.86 -3.24
C LEU A 127 11.33 3.08 -2.33
N SER A 128 10.59 3.14 -1.22
CA SER A 128 10.70 4.22 -0.23
C SER A 128 12.08 4.33 0.40
N ARG A 129 12.89 3.25 0.39
CA ARG A 129 14.26 3.22 0.96
C ARG A 129 15.35 3.52 -0.06
N THR A 130 15.07 3.34 -1.35
CA THR A 130 16.04 3.65 -2.43
C THR A 130 16.07 5.13 -2.81
N ARG A 131 15.08 5.90 -2.36
CA ARG A 131 15.01 7.35 -2.53
C ARG A 131 15.39 8.04 -1.22
N TRP A 132 16.69 8.11 -0.96
CA TRP A 132 17.27 8.95 0.10
C TRP A 132 17.30 10.42 -0.38
N PRO A 133 17.14 11.44 0.49
CA PRO A 133 17.40 12.83 0.13
C PRO A 133 18.83 13.09 -0.37
#